data_AF-A0A1F9GP64-F1
#
_entry.id   AF-A0A1F9GP64-F1
#
_cell.length_a   1.000
_cell.length_b   1.000
_cell.length_c   1.000
_cell.angle_alpha   90.00
_cell.angle_beta   90.00
_cell.angle_gamma   90.00
#
_symmetry.space_group_name_H-M   'P 1'
#
loop_
_entity.id
_entity.type
_entity.pdbx_description
1 polymer ?
#
loop_
_entity_poly.entity_id
_entity_poly.type
_entity_poly.pdbx_seq_one_letter_code
_entity_poly.pdbx_strand_id
1 'polypeptide(L)'
;MVVMVACAGRLPSTSKSTSIIRKHFNKYGKKYEASPFGNKKVTNVEILSVDEIHKQLISVQAFVTLEGSDVHKVRVTIEKGPFGWRYVSWENLSSGG
;
A
#
# COMPACT_ATOMS: atom_id res chain seq x y z
N MET A 1 -15.44 -24.33 23.31
CA MET A 1 -15.47 -23.45 22.12
C MET A 1 -14.49 -22.33 22.37
N VAL A 2 -13.38 -22.30 21.62
CA VAL A 2 -12.26 -21.37 21.83
C VAL A 2 -12.63 -19.99 21.29
N VAL A 3 -12.71 -18.99 22.16
CA VAL A 3 -12.87 -17.59 21.76
C VAL A 3 -11.50 -17.08 21.34
N MET A 4 -11.22 -17.08 20.04
CA MET A 4 -10.04 -16.40 19.51
C MET A 4 -10.24 -14.89 19.68
N VAL A 5 -9.68 -14.35 20.76
CA VAL A 5 -9.61 -12.91 20.99
C VAL A 5 -8.76 -12.33 19.87
N ALA A 6 -9.42 -11.58 19.00
CA ALA A 6 -8.83 -11.00 17.81
C ALA A 6 -7.74 -9.99 18.19
N CYS A 7 -6.48 -10.31 17.87
CA CYS A 7 -5.39 -9.34 17.74
C CYS A 7 -5.61 -8.36 16.55
N ALA A 8 -6.85 -8.15 16.09
CA ALA A 8 -7.21 -7.53 14.80
C ALA A 8 -7.31 -5.99 14.82
N GLY A 9 -6.93 -5.32 15.91
CA GLY A 9 -7.07 -3.86 16.04
C GLY A 9 -5.80 -3.04 15.77
N ARG A 10 -4.63 -3.70 15.77
CA ARG A 10 -3.32 -3.03 15.78
C ARG A 10 -2.78 -2.72 14.39
N LEU A 11 -3.02 -3.63 13.43
CA LEU A 11 -2.62 -3.48 12.04
C LEU A 11 -3.87 -3.37 11.15
N PRO A 12 -3.82 -2.66 10.01
CA PRO A 12 -4.89 -2.70 9.03
C PRO A 12 -5.00 -4.11 8.42
N SER A 13 -6.20 -4.46 7.99
CA SER A 13 -6.38 -5.65 7.16
C SER A 13 -5.68 -5.48 5.81
N THR A 14 -5.32 -6.61 5.20
CA THR A 14 -4.76 -6.65 3.84
C THR A 14 -5.63 -5.90 2.84
N SER A 15 -6.95 -6.14 2.86
CA SER A 15 -7.92 -5.42 2.03
C SER A 15 -7.88 -3.90 2.22
N LYS A 16 -7.73 -3.43 3.46
CA LYS A 16 -7.63 -1.99 3.76
C LYS A 16 -6.33 -1.41 3.21
N SER A 17 -5.21 -2.08 3.41
CA SER A 17 -3.91 -1.67 2.85
C SER A 17 -3.94 -1.64 1.31
N THR A 18 -4.46 -2.68 0.67
CA THR A 18 -4.67 -2.74 -0.80
C THR A 18 -5.52 -1.58 -1.30
N SER A 19 -6.62 -1.26 -0.62
CA SER A 19 -7.50 -0.14 -0.98
C SER A 19 -6.78 1.20 -0.90
N ILE A 20 -6.02 1.44 0.18
CA ILE A 20 -5.23 2.67 0.37
C ILE A 20 -4.17 2.80 -0.72
N ILE A 21 -3.40 1.74 -0.97
CA ILE A 21 -2.33 1.70 -1.97
C ILE A 21 -2.90 1.94 -3.37
N ARG A 22 -3.94 1.18 -3.76
CA ARG A 22 -4.60 1.33 -5.07
C ARG A 22 -5.14 2.75 -5.28
N LYS A 23 -5.82 3.31 -4.27
CA LYS A 23 -6.36 4.68 -4.35
C LYS A 23 -5.25 5.71 -4.52
N HIS A 24 -4.16 5.56 -3.77
CA HIS A 24 -3.00 6.43 -3.89
C HIS A 24 -2.38 6.38 -5.28
N PHE A 25 -2.00 5.21 -5.77
CA PHE A 25 -1.31 5.08 -7.06
C PHE A 25 -2.19 5.46 -8.25
N ASN A 26 -3.50 5.19 -8.22
CA ASN A 26 -4.42 5.70 -9.24
C ASN A 26 -4.51 7.24 -9.24
N LYS A 27 -4.41 7.89 -8.07
CA LYS A 27 -4.39 9.36 -7.97
C LYS A 27 -3.03 9.91 -8.39
N TYR A 28 -1.95 9.24 -7.98
CA TYR A 28 -0.57 9.61 -8.29
C TYR A 28 -0.32 9.56 -9.81
N GLY A 29 -0.70 8.48 -10.48
CA GLY A 29 -0.54 8.32 -11.93
C GLY A 29 -1.28 9.37 -12.75
N LYS A 30 -2.44 9.83 -12.27
CA LYS A 30 -3.17 10.96 -12.88
C LYS A 30 -2.51 12.32 -12.66
N LYS A 31 -1.81 12.49 -11.53
CA LYS A 31 -1.12 13.75 -11.20
C LYS A 31 0.24 13.86 -11.90
N TYR A 32 0.93 12.74 -12.07
CA TYR A 32 2.29 12.66 -12.60
C TYR A 32 2.33 11.73 -13.80
N GLU A 33 1.82 12.23 -14.93
CA GLU A 33 1.68 11.46 -16.17
C GLU A 33 3.01 10.98 -16.76
N ALA A 34 4.11 11.70 -16.51
CA ALA A 34 5.45 11.32 -16.95
C ALA A 34 6.12 10.26 -16.04
N SER A 35 5.49 9.86 -14.94
CA SER A 35 6.05 8.84 -14.04
C SER A 35 5.83 7.42 -14.60
N PRO A 36 6.54 6.40 -14.09
CA PRO A 36 6.28 4.99 -14.44
C PRO A 36 4.83 4.54 -14.16
N PHE A 37 4.14 5.24 -13.25
CA PHE A 37 2.75 5.01 -12.88
C PHE A 37 1.76 5.88 -13.69
N GLY A 38 2.27 6.74 -14.56
CA GLY A 38 1.51 7.76 -15.28
C GLY A 38 0.52 7.17 -16.27
N ASN A 39 -0.69 7.72 -16.30
CA ASN A 39 -1.78 7.33 -17.22
C ASN A 39 -2.13 5.83 -17.27
N LYS A 40 -1.68 5.02 -16.31
CA LYS A 40 -1.99 3.59 -16.20
C LYS A 40 -2.82 3.31 -14.95
N LYS A 41 -3.88 2.52 -15.10
CA LYS A 41 -4.72 2.11 -13.99
C LYS A 41 -4.05 1.00 -13.20
N VAL A 42 -4.12 1.05 -11.87
CA VAL A 42 -3.70 -0.06 -11.01
C VAL A 42 -4.72 -1.20 -11.12
N THR A 43 -4.28 -2.35 -11.61
CA THR A 43 -5.08 -3.57 -11.78
C THR A 43 -5.00 -4.45 -10.54
N ASN A 44 -3.80 -4.71 -10.04
CA ASN A 44 -3.56 -5.55 -8.86
C ASN A 44 -2.65 -4.87 -7.84
N VAL A 45 -2.84 -5.23 -6.57
CA VAL A 45 -1.94 -4.87 -5.47
C VAL A 45 -1.76 -6.11 -4.61
N GLU A 46 -0.56 -6.67 -4.66
CA GLU A 46 -0.18 -7.85 -3.88
C GLU A 46 0.67 -7.41 -2.70
N ILE A 47 0.21 -7.70 -1.48
CA ILE A 47 0.91 -7.35 -0.26
C ILE A 47 1.93 -8.44 0.05
N LEU A 48 3.19 -8.04 0.22
CA LEU A 48 4.32 -8.93 0.53
C LEU A 48 4.58 -8.98 2.03
N SER A 49 4.65 -7.83 2.68
CA SER A 49 4.85 -7.72 4.13
C SER A 49 4.12 -6.51 4.70
N VAL A 50 3.75 -6.62 5.98
CA VAL A 50 3.22 -5.52 6.78
C VAL A 50 4.00 -5.50 8.07
N ASP A 51 4.80 -4.45 8.24
CA ASP A 51 5.73 -4.30 9.36
C ASP A 51 5.33 -3.07 10.18
N GLU A 52 5.17 -3.21 11.49
CA GLU A 52 4.93 -2.06 12.37
C GLU A 52 6.25 -1.34 12.62
N ILE A 53 6.37 -0.09 12.19
CA ILE A 53 7.54 0.75 12.47
C ILE A 53 7.45 1.26 13.92
N HIS A 54 6.28 1.80 14.27
CA HIS A 54 5.94 2.18 15.64
C HIS A 54 4.43 2.13 15.83
N LYS A 55 3.94 2.39 17.06
CA LYS A 55 2.51 2.41 17.36
C LYS A 55 1.76 3.29 16.35
N GLN A 56 0.80 2.69 15.64
CA GLN A 56 -0.03 3.36 14.62
C GLN A 56 0.70 3.77 13.33
N LEU A 57 1.96 3.41 13.12
CA LEU A 57 2.69 3.63 11.88
C LEU A 57 3.28 2.32 11.37
N ILE A 58 2.93 1.97 10.14
CA ILE A 58 3.33 0.72 9.52
C ILE A 58 3.98 0.97 8.16
N SER A 59 4.85 0.05 7.77
CA SER A 59 5.38 -0.10 6.43
C SER A 59 4.69 -1.28 5.76
N VAL A 60 4.13 -1.07 4.58
CA VAL A 60 3.56 -2.11 3.72
C VAL A 60 4.41 -2.25 2.47
N GLN A 61 5.02 -3.41 2.28
CA GLN A 61 5.67 -3.73 1.02
C GLN A 61 4.65 -4.42 0.10
N ALA A 62 4.57 -3.97 -1.14
CA ALA A 62 3.62 -4.51 -2.10
C ALA A 62 4.17 -4.50 -3.52
N PHE A 63 3.69 -5.42 -4.35
CA PHE A 63 3.74 -5.29 -5.80
C PHE A 63 2.48 -4.58 -6.28
N VAL A 64 2.67 -3.55 -7.11
CA VAL A 64 1.60 -2.82 -7.77
C VAL A 64 1.66 -3.16 -9.25
N THR A 65 0.64 -3.85 -9.74
CA THR A 65 0.48 -4.16 -11.16
C THR A 65 -0.36 -3.09 -11.82
N LEU A 66 0.15 -2.56 -12.92
CA LEU A 66 -0.51 -1.58 -13.75
C LEU A 66 -1.14 -2.25 -14.98
N GLU A 67 -2.05 -1.52 -15.62
CA GLU A 67 -2.52 -1.85 -16.96
C GLU A 67 -1.34 -1.88 -17.95
N GLY A 68 -1.28 -2.93 -18.78
CA GLY A 68 -0.10 -3.20 -19.63
C GLY A 68 0.94 -4.14 -19.01
N SER A 69 0.62 -4.75 -17.85
CA SER A 69 1.45 -5.77 -17.17
C SER A 69 2.74 -5.26 -16.52
N ASP A 70 2.90 -3.95 -16.36
CA ASP A 70 4.02 -3.39 -15.59
C ASP A 70 3.84 -3.66 -14.10
N VAL A 71 4.90 -4.17 -13.46
CA VAL A 71 4.90 -4.49 -12.03
C VAL A 71 5.96 -3.66 -11.33
N HIS A 72 5.56 -2.95 -10.28
CA HIS A 72 6.46 -2.16 -9.45
C HIS A 72 6.42 -2.63 -8.01
N LYS A 73 7.61 -2.93 -7.45
CA LYS A 73 7.76 -3.15 -6.02
C LYS A 73 7.84 -1.81 -5.30
N VAL A 74 6.96 -1.60 -4.33
CA VAL A 74 6.90 -0.34 -3.57
C VAL A 74 6.85 -0.62 -2.08
N ARG A 75 7.36 0.34 -1.30
CA ARG A 75 7.13 0.43 0.14
C ARG A 75 6.17 1.60 0.38
N VAL A 76 5.10 1.36 1.12
CA VAL A 76 4.12 2.39 1.46
C VAL A 76 4.00 2.52 2.96
N THR A 77 4.15 3.72 3.48
CA THR A 77 3.92 4.01 4.89
C THR A 77 2.48 4.42 5.11
N ILE A 78 1.83 3.78 6.07
CA ILE A 78 0.43 4.01 6.43
C ILE A 78 0.37 4.33 7.93
N GLU A 79 -0.43 5.32 8.30
CA GLU A 79 -0.62 5.75 9.68
C GLU A 79 -2.10 5.62 10.10
N LYS A 80 -2.36 5.23 11.35
CA LYS A 80 -3.70 5.23 11.95
C LYS A 80 -3.98 6.60 12.58
N GLY A 81 -4.78 7.41 11.90
CA GLY A 81 -5.33 8.65 12.45
C GLY A 81 -6.68 8.45 13.16
N PRO A 82 -7.30 9.54 13.65
CA PRO A 82 -8.60 9.49 14.33
C PRO A 82 -9.74 8.96 13.44
N PHE A 83 -9.61 9.12 12.11
CA PHE A 83 -10.57 8.63 11.11
C PHE A 83 -10.13 7.32 10.43
N GLY A 84 -9.19 6.59 11.04
CA GLY A 84 -8.66 5.32 10.54
C GLY A 84 -7.33 5.45 9.78
N TRP A 85 -6.99 4.39 9.05
CA TRP A 85 -5.71 4.26 8.35
C TRP A 85 -5.64 5.14 7.10
N ARG A 86 -4.54 5.89 6.95
CA ARG A 86 -4.29 6.81 5.84
C ARG A 86 -2.87 6.63 5.29
N TYR A 87 -2.73 6.89 3.99
CA TYR A 87 -1.44 6.98 3.32
C TYR A 87 -0.61 8.15 3.89
N VAL A 88 0.70 7.94 4.06
CA VAL A 88 1.66 8.98 4.50
C VAL A 88 2.73 9.22 3.42
N SER A 89 3.48 8.18 3.06
CA SER A 89 4.58 8.26 2.10
C SER A 89 4.72 6.95 1.33
N TRP A 90 5.45 6.97 0.21
CA TRP A 90 5.85 5.75 -0.49
C TRP A 90 7.25 5.90 -1.09
N GLU A 91 7.90 4.76 -1.33
CA GLU A 91 9.21 4.65 -1.96
C GLU A 91 9.15 3.56 -3.05
N ASN A 92 9.86 3.80 -4.15
CA ASN A 92 10.04 2.79 -5.19
C ASN A 92 11.18 1.85 -4.76
N LEU A 93 10.88 0.56 -4.63
CA LEU A 93 11.89 -0.46 -4.33
C LEU A 93 12.41 -1.14 -5.61
N SER A 94 11.96 -0.71 -6.78
CA SER A 94 12.36 -1.25 -8.09
C SER A 94 13.74 -0.79 -8.57
N SER A 95 14.59 -0.27 -7.68
CA SER A 95 15.93 0.22 -8.04
C SER A 95 16.96 -0.30 -7.04
N GLY A 96 17.63 -1.35 -7.47
CA GLY A 96 18.85 -1.93 -6.90
C GLY A 96 19.35 -2.97 -7.90
N GLY A 97 20.03 -2.48 -8.95
CA GLY A 97 20.96 -3.30 -9.73
C GLY A 97 22.21 -3.58 -8.92
#